data_AF-W1YLC7-F1
#
_entry.id   AF-W1YLC7-F1
#
_cell.length_a   1.000
_cell.length_b   1.000
_cell.length_c   1.000
_cell.angle_alpha   90.00
_cell.angle_beta   90.00
_cell.angle_gamma   90.00
#
_symmetry.space_group_name_H-M   'P 1'
#
loop_
_entity.id
_entity.type
_entity.pdbx_description
1 polymer ?
#
loop_
_entity_poly.entity_id
_entity_poly.type
_entity_poly.pdbx_seq_one_letter_code
_entity_poly.pdbx_strand_id
1 'polypeptide(L)'
;LAAALVSMKIRGEHPNEIAGAATALLENAAPFPRPDYLFADIVGTGGDGSNSINISTASAFVAAACGLKVAKHGNRSVSSKSGSS
;
A
#
# COMPACT_ATOMS: atom_id res chain seq x y z
N LEU A 1 9.97 -14.21 -14.69
CA LEU A 1 9.29 -13.57 -13.53
C LEU A 1 8.64 -14.60 -12.61
N ALA A 2 7.72 -15.44 -13.09
CA ALA A 2 7.00 -16.43 -12.26
C ALA A 2 7.93 -17.31 -11.38
N ALA A 3 8.97 -17.92 -11.97
CA ALA A 3 9.91 -18.76 -11.22
C ALA A 3 10.64 -18.01 -10.09
N ALA A 4 11.00 -16.74 -10.31
CA ALA A 4 11.65 -15.92 -9.30
C ALA A 4 10.70 -15.61 -8.13
N LEU A 5 9.46 -15.18 -8.43
CA LEU A 5 8.46 -14.87 -7.41
C LEU A 5 8.06 -16.11 -6.58
N VAL A 6 7.88 -17.27 -7.24
CA VAL A 6 7.58 -18.54 -6.55
C VAL A 6 8.74 -18.98 -5.67
N SER A 7 9.98 -18.89 -6.17
CA SER A 7 11.18 -19.23 -5.40
C SER A 7 11.31 -18.35 -4.15
N MET A 8 11.11 -17.03 -4.29
CA MET A 8 11.11 -16.09 -3.16
C MET A 8 10.01 -16.44 -2.15
N LYS A 9 8.80 -16.75 -2.61
CA LYS A 9 7.68 -17.09 -1.73
C LYS A 9 7.94 -18.37 -0.91
N ILE A 10 8.51 -19.41 -1.55
CA ILE A 10 8.81 -20.68 -0.90
C ILE A 10 9.95 -20.52 0.12
N ARG A 11 11.00 -19.77 -0.24
CA ARG A 11 12.15 -19.48 0.63
C ARG A 11 11.80 -18.53 1.78
N GLY A 12 10.80 -17.67 1.58
CA GLY A 12 10.58 -16.47 2.37
C GLY A 12 11.40 -15.30 1.82
N GLU A 13 10.76 -14.14 1.70
CA GLU A 13 11.40 -12.94 1.17
C GLU A 13 12.32 -12.28 2.22
N HIS A 14 13.53 -11.87 1.81
CA HIS A 14 14.42 -11.10 2.68
C HIS A 14 14.10 -9.59 2.63
N PRO A 15 14.32 -8.84 3.73
CA PRO A 15 14.00 -7.40 3.78
C PRO A 15 14.65 -6.56 2.68
N ASN A 16 15.89 -6.87 2.29
CA ASN A 16 16.61 -6.17 1.23
C ASN A 16 16.01 -6.45 -0.16
N GLU A 17 15.45 -7.64 -0.40
CA GLU A 17 14.76 -7.97 -1.65
C GLU A 17 13.47 -7.13 -1.78
N ILE A 18 12.71 -7.02 -0.70
CA ILE A 18 11.50 -6.20 -0.64
C ILE A 18 11.82 -4.71 -0.79
N ALA A 19 12.84 -4.21 -0.07
CA ALA A 19 13.28 -2.82 -0.17
C ALA A 19 13.80 -2.47 -1.58
N GLY A 20 14.54 -3.37 -2.21
CA GLY A 20 15.01 -3.21 -3.58
C GLY A 20 13.86 -3.15 -4.59
N ALA A 21 12.88 -4.06 -4.46
CA ALA A 21 11.68 -4.03 -5.28
C ALA A 21 10.87 -2.74 -5.08
N ALA A 22 10.68 -2.28 -3.83
CA ALA A 22 10.00 -1.03 -3.54
C ALA A 22 10.72 0.18 -4.14
N THR A 23 12.06 0.22 -4.06
CA THR A 23 12.87 1.29 -4.66
C THR A 23 12.70 1.32 -6.18
N ALA A 24 12.82 0.16 -6.84
CA ALA A 24 12.62 0.07 -8.29
C ALA A 24 11.22 0.50 -8.72
N LEU A 25 10.18 0.18 -7.93
CA LEU A 25 8.82 0.65 -8.20
C LEU A 25 8.68 2.18 -8.06
N LEU A 26 9.31 2.78 -7.05
CA LEU A 26 9.30 4.23 -6.84
C LEU A 26 10.05 4.99 -7.96
N GLU A 27 11.18 4.46 -8.42
CA GLU A 27 11.95 5.03 -9.54
C GLU A 27 11.17 5.02 -10.86
N ASN A 28 10.22 4.09 -11.02
CA ASN A 28 9.38 3.96 -12.21
C ASN A 28 7.97 4.54 -12.02
N ALA A 29 7.66 5.10 -10.85
CA ALA A 29 6.36 5.71 -10.59
C ALA A 29 6.23 7.06 -11.31
N ALA A 30 5.00 7.44 -11.64
CA ALA A 30 4.73 8.80 -12.09
C ALA A 30 5.12 9.81 -10.98
N PRO A 31 5.70 10.97 -11.33
CA PRO A 31 6.02 11.98 -10.34
C PRO A 31 4.76 12.38 -9.55
N PHE A 32 4.89 12.40 -8.22
CA PHE A 32 3.86 12.90 -7.33
C PHE A 32 4.39 14.12 -6.60
N PRO A 33 3.64 15.24 -6.55
CA PRO A 33 4.04 16.42 -5.79
C PRO A 33 4.06 16.09 -4.30
N ARG A 34 5.23 15.68 -3.80
CA ARG A 34 5.42 15.32 -2.40
C ARG A 34 5.31 16.58 -1.54
N PRO A 35 4.40 16.61 -0.56
CA PRO A 35 4.33 17.73 0.36
C PRO A 35 5.59 17.87 1.21
N ASP A 36 6.03 19.11 1.44
CA ASP A 36 7.14 19.45 2.35
C ASP A 36 6.66 19.67 3.79
N TYR A 37 5.76 18.80 4.25
CA TYR A 37 5.28 18.77 5.62
C TYR A 37 5.08 17.31 6.07
N LEU A 38 4.93 17.08 7.38
CA LEU A 38 4.64 15.74 7.88
C LEU A 38 3.21 15.31 7.48
N PHE A 39 3.11 14.14 6.87
CA PHE A 39 1.86 13.49 6.53
C PHE A 39 1.95 11.99 6.82
N ALA A 40 0.80 11.34 6.94
CA ALA A 40 0.69 9.91 7.17
C ALA A 40 0.04 9.19 5.98
N ASP A 41 0.36 7.91 5.84
CA ASP A 41 -0.43 6.94 5.07
C ASP A 41 -0.97 5.89 6.04
N ILE A 42 -2.14 5.37 5.75
CA ILE A 42 -2.76 4.26 6.46
C ILE A 42 -3.18 3.24 5.41
N VAL A 43 -2.28 2.30 5.12
CA VAL A 43 -2.45 1.37 4.00
C VAL A 43 -2.07 -0.05 4.39
N GLY A 44 -2.83 -1.00 3.85
CA GLY A 44 -2.59 -2.42 4.04
C GLY A 44 -2.19 -3.06 2.72
N THR A 45 -1.51 -4.20 2.81
CA THR A 45 -1.17 -5.04 1.65
C THR A 45 -2.40 -5.65 0.98
N GLY A 46 -3.53 -5.75 1.71
CA GLY A 46 -4.71 -6.49 1.29
C GLY A 46 -4.48 -8.01 1.32
N GLY A 47 -5.48 -8.77 0.86
CA GLY A 47 -5.40 -10.24 0.73
C GLY A 47 -5.60 -11.03 2.02
N ASP A 48 -6.10 -10.41 3.09
CA ASP A 48 -6.39 -11.04 4.38
C ASP A 48 -7.66 -11.91 4.38
N GLY A 49 -8.48 -11.84 3.32
CA GLY A 49 -9.73 -12.58 3.19
C GLY A 49 -10.84 -12.13 4.15
N SER A 50 -10.65 -11.01 4.87
CA SER A 50 -11.56 -10.58 5.94
C SER A 50 -12.91 -10.07 5.43
N ASN A 51 -13.01 -9.76 4.12
CA ASN A 51 -14.18 -9.10 3.50
C ASN A 51 -14.65 -7.88 4.29
N SER A 52 -13.73 -7.22 5.02
CA SER A 52 -14.04 -6.00 5.73
C SER A 52 -14.49 -4.94 4.75
N ILE A 53 -15.24 -3.96 5.25
CA ILE A 53 -15.39 -2.70 4.53
C ILE A 53 -14.02 -2.03 4.37
N ASN A 54 -13.97 -0.89 3.67
CA ASN A 54 -12.76 -0.09 3.50
C ASN A 54 -12.35 0.62 4.81
N ILE A 55 -12.04 -0.15 5.86
CA ILE A 55 -11.70 0.34 7.20
C ILE A 55 -10.55 1.35 7.11
N SER A 56 -9.46 1.01 6.40
CA SER A 56 -8.32 1.93 6.26
C SER A 56 -8.67 3.25 5.55
N THR A 57 -9.62 3.23 4.61
CA THR A 57 -10.11 4.45 3.94
C THR A 57 -10.97 5.28 4.89
N ALA A 58 -11.88 4.65 5.63
CA ALA A 58 -12.67 5.34 6.66
C ALA A 58 -11.76 5.95 7.75
N SER A 59 -10.76 5.20 8.22
CA SER A 59 -9.77 5.68 9.18
C SER A 59 -8.95 6.85 8.64
N ALA A 60 -8.60 6.87 7.35
CA ALA A 60 -7.92 8.00 6.72
C ALA A 60 -8.75 9.30 6.82
N PHE A 61 -10.06 9.22 6.55
CA PHE A 61 -10.96 10.38 6.68
C PHE A 61 -11.11 10.83 8.14
N VAL A 62 -11.24 9.89 9.07
CA VAL A 62 -11.31 10.23 10.51
C VAL A 62 -10.03 10.91 10.98
N ALA A 63 -8.86 10.37 10.64
CA ALA A 63 -7.57 10.96 10.97
C ALA A 63 -7.42 12.39 10.39
N ALA A 64 -7.85 12.59 9.14
CA ALA A 64 -7.86 13.90 8.51
C ALA A 64 -8.80 14.89 9.21
N ALA A 65 -9.99 14.45 9.62
CA ALA A 65 -10.93 15.25 10.40
C ALA A 65 -10.37 15.63 11.78
N CYS A 66 -9.50 14.79 12.36
CA CYS A 66 -8.76 15.08 13.59
C CYS A 66 -7.53 15.99 13.38
N GLY A 67 -7.31 16.51 12.17
CA GLY A 67 -6.26 17.48 11.86
C GLY A 67 -4.96 16.91 11.33
N LEU A 68 -4.84 15.59 11.14
CA LEU A 68 -3.66 14.99 10.51
C LEU A 68 -3.68 15.20 9.00
N LYS A 69 -2.51 15.46 8.41
CA LYS A 69 -2.39 15.45 6.94
C LYS A 69 -2.24 14.02 6.48
N VAL A 70 -3.13 13.56 5.60
CA VAL A 70 -3.16 12.17 5.13
C VAL A 70 -2.99 12.15 3.61
N ALA A 71 -1.99 11.40 3.14
CA ALA A 71 -1.80 11.07 1.74
C ALA A 71 -1.87 9.55 1.62
N LYS A 72 -3.04 9.03 1.24
CA LYS A 72 -3.31 7.60 1.25
C LYS A 72 -3.06 6.95 -0.10
N HIS A 73 -2.25 5.90 -0.14
CA HIS A 73 -2.18 5.02 -1.31
C HIS A 73 -3.39 4.07 -1.36
N GLY A 74 -3.90 3.81 -2.56
CA GLY A 74 -5.09 2.99 -2.78
C GLY A 74 -5.12 2.38 -4.17
N ASN A 75 -5.86 1.28 -4.29
CA ASN A 75 -6.10 0.59 -5.56
C ASN A 75 -7.53 0.00 -5.55
N ARG A 76 -8.04 -0.31 -6.75
CA ARG A 76 -9.27 -1.12 -6.89
C ARG A 76 -9.04 -2.50 -6.30
N SER A 77 -10.13 -3.11 -5.84
CA SER A 77 -10.04 -4.43 -5.25
C SER A 77 -9.64 -5.47 -6.29
N VAL A 78 -8.78 -6.40 -5.88
CA VAL A 78 -8.43 -7.61 -6.62
C VAL A 78 -9.10 -8.87 -6.06
N SER A 79 -9.66 -8.83 -4.84
CA SER A 79 -10.24 -10.00 -4.15
C SER A 79 -11.40 -9.72 -3.18
N SER A 80 -11.60 -8.47 -2.73
CA SER A 80 -12.76 -8.04 -1.93
C SER A 80 -13.86 -7.39 -2.79
N LYS A 81 -15.03 -7.13 -2.20
CA LYS A 81 -16.15 -6.44 -2.89
C LYS A 81 -15.90 -4.95 -3.17
N SER A 82 -14.94 -4.31 -2.49
CA SER A 82 -14.65 -2.88 -2.65
C SER A 82 -13.18 -2.58 -2.33
N GLY A 83 -12.49 -1.91 -3.27
CA GLY A 83 -11.10 -1.46 -3.12
C GLY A 83 -11.02 -0.09 -2.45
N SER A 84 -9.81 0.36 -2.13
CA SER A 84 -9.57 1.63 -1.43
C SER A 84 -9.45 2.85 -2.36
N SER A 85 -9.79 2.69 -3.65
CA SER A 85 -9.77 3.74 -4.70
C SER A 85 -11.14 4.34 -4.96
#